data_AF-A0A098AV55-F1
#
_entry.id   AF-A0A098AV55-F1
#
_cell.length_a   1.000
_cell.length_b   1.000
_cell.length_c   1.000
_cell.angle_alpha   90.00
_cell.angle_beta   90.00
_cell.angle_gamma   90.00
#
_symmetry.space_group_name_H-M   'P 1'
#
loop_
_entity.id
_entity.type
_entity.pdbx_description
1 polymer ?
#
loop_
_entity_poly.entity_id
_entity_poly.type
_entity_poly.pdbx_seq_one_letter_code
_entity_poly.pdbx_strand_id
1 'polypeptide(L)'
;MAKTWYPVVDYLKCTECGTCILKCPHGVYDTAKAPLPVVKTPEACNDHCHGCGNRCPAGAITYVGDDTGWTPTNGVKETESSCCSCGYNNDVTDKKAVVEYLYLDLQTCDRCIGTDNVLDEVMTILTPSLKIAGYGVEYNKIEMETLELAERYQFLSSPTIRVNGRDICTSVKENSCGCCSEISGTDVDCRVFEYNGEAYEVPPKEMLAGAILRAVFGQSEDECSYGAYELPDNLKTFFEGKKNKSECSCGGNCR
;
A
#
# COMPACT_ATOMS: atom_id res chain seq x y z
N MET A 1 46.47 -7.60 6.99
CA MET A 1 45.51 -6.86 7.83
C MET A 1 45.59 -5.41 7.43
N ALA A 2 44.53 -4.88 6.85
CA ALA A 2 44.45 -3.50 6.45
C ALA A 2 43.87 -2.68 7.61
N LYS A 3 44.52 -1.57 7.98
CA LYS A 3 43.98 -0.65 9.00
C LYS A 3 42.89 0.26 8.46
N THR A 4 42.75 0.33 7.13
CA THR A 4 41.92 1.30 6.43
C THR A 4 40.92 0.66 5.46
N TRP A 5 40.92 -0.67 5.32
CA TRP A 5 40.04 -1.39 4.40
C TRP A 5 39.07 -2.29 5.18
N TYR A 6 37.77 -2.01 5.12
CA TYR A 6 36.74 -2.84 5.74
C TYR A 6 35.36 -2.62 5.11
N PRO A 7 34.48 -3.63 5.13
CA PRO A 7 33.15 -3.50 4.55
C PRO A 7 32.22 -2.63 5.41
N VAL A 8 31.36 -1.87 4.76
CA VAL A 8 30.24 -1.12 5.34
C VAL A 8 28.97 -1.65 4.72
N VAL A 9 27.99 -2.01 5.56
CA VAL A 9 26.71 -2.55 5.11
C VAL A 9 25.63 -1.48 5.16
N ASP A 10 24.94 -1.27 4.05
CA ASP A 10 23.70 -0.52 3.99
C ASP A 10 22.55 -1.42 4.45
N TYR A 11 22.09 -1.21 5.69
CA TYR A 11 21.02 -2.01 6.28
C TYR A 11 19.65 -1.76 5.64
N LEU A 12 19.44 -0.63 4.96
CA LEU A 12 18.18 -0.37 4.24
C LEU A 12 18.10 -1.20 2.95
N LYS A 13 19.24 -1.51 2.34
CA LYS A 13 19.34 -2.38 1.17
C LYS A 13 19.53 -3.85 1.53
N CYS A 14 19.97 -4.15 2.76
CA CYS A 14 20.30 -5.51 3.16
C CYS A 14 19.04 -6.38 3.31
N THR A 15 18.99 -7.50 2.58
CA THR A 15 17.91 -8.50 2.71
C THR A 15 18.18 -9.55 3.78
N GLU A 16 19.16 -9.31 4.66
CA GLU A 16 19.57 -10.23 5.74
C GLU A 16 19.81 -11.68 5.27
N CYS A 17 20.30 -11.88 4.04
CA CYS A 17 20.51 -13.21 3.47
C CYS A 17 21.70 -13.99 4.07
N GLY A 18 22.53 -13.37 4.92
CA GLY A 18 23.68 -14.01 5.58
C GLY A 18 24.86 -14.43 4.68
N THR A 19 24.79 -14.22 3.36
CA THR A 19 25.80 -14.71 2.40
C THR A 19 27.20 -14.15 2.66
N CYS A 20 27.31 -12.88 3.02
CA CYS A 20 28.58 -12.22 3.35
C CYS A 20 29.25 -12.83 4.60
N ILE A 21 28.45 -13.21 5.60
CA ILE A 21 28.93 -13.85 6.83
C ILE A 21 29.43 -15.26 6.51
N LEU A 22 28.62 -16.06 5.82
CA LEU A 22 28.92 -17.46 5.50
C LEU A 22 30.15 -17.64 4.60
N LYS A 23 30.44 -16.64 3.76
CA LYS A 23 31.47 -16.73 2.72
C LYS A 23 32.73 -15.91 3.03
N CYS A 24 32.79 -15.18 4.14
CA CYS A 24 33.99 -14.48 4.57
C CYS A 24 34.88 -15.40 5.42
N PRO A 25 36.06 -15.84 4.93
CA PRO A 25 36.95 -16.72 5.70
C PRO A 25 37.77 -15.98 6.76
N HIS A 26 37.65 -14.66 6.83
CA HIS A 26 38.54 -13.80 7.63
C HIS A 26 37.94 -13.37 8.97
N GLY A 27 36.75 -13.85 9.35
CA GLY A 27 36.17 -13.54 10.66
C GLY A 27 35.78 -12.06 10.83
N VAL A 28 35.53 -11.34 9.74
CA VAL A 28 35.16 -9.91 9.75
C VAL A 28 33.79 -9.69 10.40
N TYR A 29 32.86 -10.63 10.22
CA TYR A 29 31.48 -10.55 10.70
C TYR A 29 31.26 -11.31 12.01
N ASP A 30 30.33 -10.81 12.83
CA ASP A 30 29.86 -11.49 14.04
C ASP A 30 28.94 -12.67 13.68
N THR A 31 29.47 -13.89 13.75
CA THR A 31 28.70 -15.10 13.45
C THR A 31 27.56 -15.36 14.42
N ALA A 32 27.64 -14.80 15.65
CA ALA A 32 26.56 -14.91 16.63
C ALA A 32 25.32 -14.07 16.27
N LYS A 33 25.47 -13.07 15.38
CA LYS A 33 24.38 -12.21 14.91
C LYS A 33 23.85 -12.60 13.54
N ALA A 34 24.35 -13.69 12.97
CA ALA A 34 23.85 -14.19 11.69
C ALA A 34 22.34 -14.46 11.76
N PRO A 35 21.58 -14.11 10.72
CA PRO A 35 22.05 -13.72 9.39
C PRO A 35 22.25 -12.21 9.18
N LEU A 36 22.07 -11.39 10.22
CA LEU A 36 22.32 -9.94 10.20
C LEU A 36 23.84 -9.65 10.15
N PRO A 37 24.35 -8.98 9.10
CA PRO A 37 25.79 -8.87 8.87
C PRO A 37 26.44 -7.74 9.68
N VAL A 38 26.63 -7.99 10.98
CA VAL A 38 27.33 -7.06 11.86
C VAL A 38 28.84 -7.24 11.75
N VAL A 39 29.56 -6.18 11.38
CA VAL A 39 31.03 -6.19 11.31
C VAL A 39 31.60 -6.13 12.73
N LYS A 40 32.37 -7.16 13.12
CA LYS A 40 32.96 -7.30 14.46
C LYS A 40 34.46 -7.00 14.48
N THR A 41 35.16 -7.40 13.43
CA THR A 41 36.63 -7.28 13.34
C THR A 41 37.00 -6.68 11.98
N PRO A 42 36.78 -5.36 11.80
CA PRO A 42 37.06 -4.66 10.54
C PRO A 42 38.47 -4.92 10.00
N GLU A 43 39.48 -4.92 10.88
CA GLU A 43 40.90 -5.09 10.58
C GLU A 43 41.29 -6.47 10.05
N ALA A 44 40.41 -7.46 10.23
CA ALA A 44 40.60 -8.79 9.68
C ALA A 44 40.29 -8.84 8.18
N CYS A 45 39.67 -7.79 7.62
CA CYS A 45 39.49 -7.69 6.19
C CYS A 45 40.85 -7.57 5.49
N ASN A 46 41.02 -8.35 4.42
CA ASN A 46 42.20 -8.24 3.58
C ASN A 46 42.10 -6.99 2.72
N ASP A 47 43.22 -6.31 2.56
CA ASP A 47 43.35 -5.13 1.73
C ASP A 47 42.86 -5.42 0.30
N HIS A 48 42.09 -4.49 -0.28
CA HIS A 48 41.52 -4.62 -1.63
C HIS A 48 40.59 -5.84 -1.85
N CYS A 49 40.04 -6.43 -0.77
CA CYS A 49 39.12 -7.56 -0.88
C CYS A 49 37.67 -7.09 -1.07
N HIS A 50 37.05 -7.43 -2.21
CA HIS A 50 35.63 -7.18 -2.49
C HIS A 50 34.71 -8.39 -2.34
N GLY A 51 35.20 -9.48 -1.75
CA GLY A 51 34.55 -10.80 -1.81
C GLY A 51 33.12 -10.83 -1.27
N CYS A 52 32.82 -10.11 -0.18
CA CYS A 52 31.46 -10.06 0.38
C CYS A 52 30.51 -9.19 -0.45
N GLY A 53 31.01 -8.06 -0.97
CA GLY A 53 30.27 -7.18 -1.87
C GLY A 53 29.90 -7.84 -3.20
N ASN A 54 30.84 -8.53 -3.86
CA ASN A 54 30.58 -9.29 -5.10
C ASN A 54 29.52 -10.39 -4.95
N ARG A 55 29.33 -10.90 -3.72
CA ARG A 55 28.39 -11.98 -3.40
C ARG A 55 27.09 -11.46 -2.78
N CYS A 56 26.99 -10.17 -2.50
CA CYS A 56 25.78 -9.59 -1.95
C CYS A 56 24.73 -9.50 -3.07
N PRO A 57 23.58 -10.19 -2.98
CA PRO A 57 22.56 -10.13 -4.03
C PRO A 57 21.89 -8.76 -4.09
N ALA A 58 21.84 -8.02 -2.97
CA ALA A 58 21.25 -6.69 -2.90
C ALA A 58 22.24 -5.55 -3.23
N GLY A 59 23.53 -5.87 -3.44
CA GLY A 59 24.57 -4.85 -3.62
C GLY A 59 24.72 -3.89 -2.43
N ALA A 60 24.39 -4.35 -1.22
CA ALA A 60 24.30 -3.52 -0.02
C ALA A 60 25.64 -3.28 0.70
N ILE A 61 26.79 -3.58 0.09
CA ILE A 61 28.09 -3.54 0.76
C ILE A 61 29.08 -2.68 -0.03
N THR A 62 29.62 -1.66 0.62
CA THR A 62 30.73 -0.81 0.15
C THR A 62 31.94 -0.97 1.07
N TYR A 63 33.06 -0.33 0.77
CA TYR A 63 34.29 -0.45 1.56
C TYR A 63 34.87 0.92 1.90
N VAL A 64 35.27 1.11 3.15
CA VAL A 64 36.09 2.27 3.54
C VAL A 64 37.49 2.06 2.98
N GLY A 65 38.09 3.14 2.47
CA GLY A 65 39.45 3.11 1.93
C GLY A 65 39.57 2.50 0.52
N ASP A 66 38.45 2.28 -0.17
CA ASP A 66 38.47 1.79 -1.55
C ASP A 66 38.96 2.86 -2.54
N ASP A 67 40.09 2.57 -3.18
CA ASP A 67 40.72 3.37 -4.23
C ASP A 67 40.72 2.64 -5.59
N THR A 68 40.07 1.48 -5.69
CA THR A 68 40.07 0.64 -6.88
C THR A 68 39.01 1.02 -7.92
N GLY A 69 38.06 1.89 -7.54
CA GLY A 69 36.90 2.23 -8.36
C GLY A 69 35.86 1.11 -8.47
N TRP A 70 35.95 0.09 -7.61
CA TRP A 70 34.96 -0.98 -7.55
C TRP A 70 33.61 -0.46 -7.05
N THR A 71 32.53 -1.00 -7.60
CA THR A 71 31.15 -0.69 -7.19
C THR A 71 30.34 -1.98 -7.02
N PRO A 72 29.30 -1.99 -6.16
CA PRO A 72 28.49 -3.18 -5.94
C PRO A 72 27.86 -3.71 -7.23
N THR A 73 28.18 -4.95 -7.59
CA THR A 73 27.83 -5.51 -8.91
C THR A 73 26.35 -5.86 -9.07
N ASN A 74 25.65 -6.15 -7.96
CA ASN A 74 24.28 -6.66 -7.97
C ASN A 74 23.25 -5.69 -7.37
N GLY A 75 23.69 -4.49 -6.96
CA GLY A 75 22.77 -3.44 -6.53
C GLY A 75 22.11 -2.84 -7.76
N VAL A 76 20.80 -2.53 -7.68
CA VAL A 76 20.13 -1.71 -8.70
C VAL A 76 20.97 -0.43 -8.83
N LYS A 77 21.52 -0.18 -10.02
CA LYS A 77 22.25 1.05 -10.31
C LYS A 77 21.26 2.19 -10.29
N GLU A 78 21.08 2.82 -9.13
CA GLU A 78 20.75 4.24 -9.16
C GLU A 78 21.97 4.93 -9.74
N THR A 79 21.76 5.54 -10.91
CA THR A 79 22.72 6.40 -11.59
C THR A 79 23.21 7.47 -10.62
N GLU A 80 24.41 7.30 -10.08
CA GLU A 80 25.10 8.37 -9.37
C GLU A 80 25.47 9.47 -10.37
N SER A 81 24.82 10.63 -10.24
CA SER A 81 25.29 11.86 -10.84
C SER A 81 26.38 12.47 -9.96
N SER A 82 27.54 12.64 -10.60
CA SER A 82 28.77 13.23 -10.09
C SER A 82 28.58 14.62 -9.45
N CYS A 83 29.38 14.84 -8.41
CA CYS A 83 29.51 16.01 -7.54
C CYS A 83 29.48 17.41 -8.21
N CYS A 84 28.79 18.29 -7.50
CA CYS A 84 29.11 19.70 -7.25
C CYS A 84 28.81 20.74 -8.34
N SER A 85 27.54 21.17 -8.37
CA SER A 85 27.20 22.59 -8.48
C SER A 85 25.87 22.85 -7.78
N CYS A 86 25.88 23.85 -6.91
CA CYS A 86 24.72 24.45 -6.28
C CYS A 86 23.66 24.82 -7.33
N GLY A 87 22.60 24.01 -7.39
CA GLY A 87 21.39 24.27 -8.17
C GLY A 87 20.25 23.55 -7.48
N TYR A 88 19.53 24.27 -6.62
CA TYR A 88 18.32 23.81 -5.95
C TYR A 88 17.22 23.65 -7.01
N ASN A 89 17.24 22.54 -7.74
CA ASN A 89 16.12 22.16 -8.59
C ASN A 89 15.11 21.44 -7.70
N ASN A 90 14.22 22.24 -7.13
CA ASN A 90 12.89 21.79 -6.73
C ASN A 90 12.15 21.32 -7.99
N ASP A 91 12.45 20.11 -8.45
CA ASP A 91 11.44 19.34 -9.18
C ASP A 91 10.59 18.65 -8.11
N VAL A 92 9.80 19.47 -7.42
CA VAL A 92 8.74 18.99 -6.54
C VAL A 92 7.72 18.38 -7.49
N THR A 93 7.88 17.10 -7.77
CA THR A 93 6.71 16.28 -8.10
C THR A 93 5.78 16.45 -6.91
N ASP A 94 4.70 17.21 -7.08
CA ASP A 94 3.69 17.40 -6.05
C ASP A 94 3.19 16.01 -5.65
N LYS A 95 3.73 15.48 -4.55
CA LYS A 95 3.34 14.16 -4.06
C LYS A 95 1.87 14.25 -3.69
N LYS A 96 1.02 13.46 -4.31
CA LYS A 96 -0.42 13.45 -4.01
C LYS A 96 -0.81 12.14 -3.34
N ALA A 97 -1.63 12.25 -2.30
CA ALA A 97 -2.34 11.15 -1.69
C ALA A 97 -3.83 11.34 -2.00
N VAL A 98 -4.35 10.51 -2.90
CA VAL A 98 -5.77 10.54 -3.28
C VAL A 98 -6.46 9.42 -2.53
N VAL A 99 -7.40 9.77 -1.64
CA VAL A 99 -8.24 8.83 -0.91
C VAL A 99 -9.66 8.93 -1.46
N GLU A 100 -10.20 7.81 -1.93
CA GLU A 100 -11.53 7.76 -2.52
C GLU A 100 -12.42 6.81 -1.71
N TYR A 101 -13.62 7.27 -1.39
CA TYR A 101 -14.66 6.49 -0.74
C TYR A 101 -15.82 6.26 -1.71
N LEU A 102 -15.98 5.03 -2.16
CA LEU A 102 -17.00 4.60 -3.11
C LEU A 102 -18.10 3.87 -2.34
N TYR A 103 -19.35 4.31 -2.45
CA TYR A 103 -20.46 3.80 -1.65
C TYR A 103 -21.78 3.77 -2.43
N LEU A 104 -22.75 2.99 -1.95
CA LEU A 104 -24.10 2.92 -2.55
C LEU A 104 -25.10 3.91 -1.96
N ASP A 105 -25.02 4.17 -0.65
CA ASP A 105 -25.99 5.05 0.03
C ASP A 105 -25.45 5.55 1.38
N LEU A 106 -25.53 6.86 1.64
CA LEU A 106 -25.18 7.47 2.93
C LEU A 106 -26.39 8.02 3.70
N GLN A 107 -27.62 7.67 3.28
CA GLN A 107 -28.83 8.14 3.94
C GLN A 107 -29.52 7.06 4.79
N THR A 108 -29.44 5.80 4.36
CA THR A 108 -30.20 4.67 4.91
C THR A 108 -29.30 3.50 5.32
N CYS A 109 -28.19 3.27 4.61
CA CYS A 109 -27.33 2.11 4.87
C CYS A 109 -26.34 2.33 6.03
N ASP A 110 -26.61 1.66 7.17
CA ASP A 110 -25.79 1.76 8.38
C ASP A 110 -24.32 1.39 8.16
N ARG A 111 -24.01 0.43 7.27
CA ARG A 111 -22.62 0.05 6.98
C ARG A 111 -21.86 1.15 6.24
N CYS A 112 -22.50 1.77 5.27
CA CYS A 112 -21.91 2.87 4.50
C CYS A 112 -21.80 4.12 5.38
N ILE A 113 -22.84 4.45 6.15
CA ILE A 113 -22.81 5.58 7.09
C ILE A 113 -21.75 5.37 8.18
N GLY A 114 -21.69 4.17 8.76
CA GLY A 114 -20.70 3.82 9.77
C GLY A 114 -19.27 3.91 9.23
N THR A 115 -19.04 3.37 8.04
CA THR A 115 -17.72 3.45 7.38
C THR A 115 -17.33 4.89 7.05
N ASP A 116 -18.29 5.70 6.59
CA ASP A 116 -18.09 7.12 6.30
C ASP A 116 -17.64 7.90 7.53
N ASN A 117 -18.36 7.74 8.65
CA ASN A 117 -18.02 8.39 9.92
C ASN A 117 -16.62 8.00 10.40
N VAL A 118 -16.30 6.71 10.35
CA VAL A 118 -14.98 6.22 10.78
C VAL A 118 -13.87 6.76 9.89
N LEU A 119 -14.08 6.78 8.57
CA LEU A 119 -13.10 7.29 7.61
C LEU A 119 -12.91 8.81 7.75
N ASP A 120 -13.98 9.59 7.95
CA ASP A 120 -13.91 11.03 8.20
C ASP A 120 -13.06 11.38 9.42
N GLU A 121 -13.26 10.63 10.52
CA GLU A 121 -12.45 10.80 11.72
C GLU A 121 -10.97 10.50 11.46
N VAL A 122 -10.68 9.41 10.74
CA VAL A 122 -9.31 9.03 10.38
C VAL A 122 -8.67 10.10 9.47
N MET A 123 -9.38 10.58 8.45
CA MET A 123 -8.87 11.58 7.52
C MET A 123 -8.66 12.94 8.18
N THR A 124 -9.48 13.31 9.18
CA THR A 124 -9.28 14.52 9.98
C THR A 124 -7.91 14.51 10.69
N ILE A 125 -7.45 13.34 11.12
CA ILE A 125 -6.17 13.16 11.81
C ILE A 125 -5.02 13.02 10.80
N LEU A 126 -5.21 12.22 9.74
CA LEU A 126 -4.14 11.91 8.79
C LEU A 126 -3.83 13.06 7.82
N THR A 127 -4.83 13.84 7.41
CA THR A 127 -4.64 14.94 6.47
C THR A 127 -3.54 15.92 6.89
N PRO A 128 -3.51 16.46 8.14
CA PRO A 128 -2.41 17.33 8.56
C PRO A 128 -1.06 16.60 8.59
N SER A 129 -1.02 15.33 9.02
CA SER A 129 0.20 14.53 9.04
C SER A 129 0.79 14.31 7.64
N LEU A 130 -0.06 14.00 6.66
CA LEU A 130 0.34 13.81 5.26
C LEU A 130 0.82 15.12 4.63
N LYS A 131 0.16 16.26 4.93
CA LYS A 131 0.60 17.59 4.50
C LYS A 131 1.97 17.95 5.05
N ILE A 132 2.25 17.65 6.32
CA ILE A 132 3.59 17.83 6.92
C ILE A 132 4.63 16.97 6.21
N ALA A 133 4.26 15.76 5.81
CA ALA A 133 5.12 14.87 5.01
C ALA A 133 5.29 15.32 3.55
N GLY A 134 4.73 16.48 3.16
CA GLY A 134 4.87 17.05 1.83
C GLY A 134 3.87 16.53 0.80
N TYR A 135 2.78 15.88 1.21
CA TYR A 135 1.73 15.40 0.31
C TYR A 135 0.59 16.41 0.18
N GLY A 136 0.15 16.66 -1.05
CA GLY A 136 -1.21 17.15 -1.33
C GLY A 136 -2.21 16.02 -1.06
N VAL A 137 -3.23 16.28 -0.25
CA VAL A 137 -4.25 15.28 0.10
C VAL A 137 -5.55 15.63 -0.60
N GLU A 138 -6.07 14.69 -1.38
CA GLU A 138 -7.39 14.76 -1.99
C GLU A 138 -8.26 13.67 -1.36
N TYR A 139 -9.42 14.05 -0.84
CA TYR A 139 -10.36 13.12 -0.21
C TYR A 139 -11.73 13.26 -0.86
N ASN A 140 -12.12 12.24 -1.62
CA ASN A 140 -13.31 12.27 -2.47
C ASN A 140 -14.30 11.18 -2.04
N LYS A 141 -15.57 11.57 -1.88
CA LYS A 141 -16.68 10.65 -1.64
C LYS A 141 -17.50 10.54 -2.92
N ILE A 142 -17.69 9.34 -3.44
CA ILE A 142 -18.33 9.08 -4.74
C ILE A 142 -19.48 8.10 -4.52
N GLU A 143 -20.70 8.58 -4.67
CA GLU A 143 -21.89 7.72 -4.67
C GLU A 143 -21.98 6.98 -6.00
N MET A 144 -22.11 5.65 -5.94
CA MET A 144 -22.32 4.79 -7.09
C MET A 144 -23.81 4.80 -7.48
N GLU A 145 -24.27 5.96 -7.93
CA GLU A 145 -25.70 6.20 -8.22
C GLU A 145 -26.24 5.30 -9.34
N THR A 146 -25.40 5.02 -10.34
CA THR A 146 -25.78 4.29 -11.56
C THR A 146 -24.83 3.14 -11.88
N LEU A 147 -25.32 2.20 -12.68
CA LEU A 147 -24.57 1.04 -13.16
C LEU A 147 -23.38 1.48 -14.03
N GLU A 148 -23.55 2.46 -14.91
CA GLU A 148 -22.46 2.96 -15.77
C GLU A 148 -21.33 3.58 -14.94
N LEU A 149 -21.68 4.20 -13.80
CA LEU A 149 -20.69 4.75 -12.88
C LEU A 149 -19.94 3.63 -12.15
N ALA A 150 -20.65 2.60 -11.66
CA ALA A 150 -20.03 1.44 -11.04
C ALA A 150 -19.06 0.72 -11.99
N GLU A 151 -19.42 0.57 -13.27
CA GLU A 151 -18.55 0.01 -14.30
C GLU A 151 -17.31 0.89 -14.56
N ARG A 152 -17.50 2.21 -14.71
CA ARG A 152 -16.40 3.16 -14.93
C ARG A 152 -15.37 3.11 -13.81
N TYR A 153 -15.82 3.00 -12.57
CA TYR A 153 -14.95 2.92 -11.41
C TYR A 153 -14.51 1.51 -11.07
N GLN A 154 -14.90 0.49 -11.84
CA GLN A 154 -14.63 -0.92 -11.52
C GLN A 154 -15.01 -1.25 -10.06
N PHE A 155 -16.16 -0.76 -9.64
CA PHE A 155 -16.64 -0.89 -8.27
C PHE A 155 -17.07 -2.34 -8.02
N LEU A 156 -16.51 -2.97 -6.99
CA LEU A 156 -16.82 -4.38 -6.70
C LEU A 156 -17.91 -4.53 -5.64
N SER A 157 -17.81 -3.74 -4.57
CA SER A 157 -18.74 -3.86 -3.44
C SER A 157 -18.73 -2.60 -2.58
N SER A 158 -19.86 -2.31 -1.95
CA SER A 158 -20.00 -1.19 -1.01
C SER A 158 -19.80 -1.65 0.43
N PRO A 159 -19.15 -0.85 1.28
CA PRO A 159 -18.33 0.32 0.96
C PRO A 159 -16.95 -0.06 0.39
N THR A 160 -16.36 0.74 -0.50
CA THR A 160 -14.96 0.57 -0.96
C THR A 160 -14.13 1.80 -0.67
N ILE A 161 -12.92 1.62 -0.15
CA ILE A 161 -11.96 2.70 0.11
C ILE A 161 -10.72 2.43 -0.73
N ARG A 162 -10.29 3.43 -1.49
CA ARG A 162 -9.09 3.38 -2.32
C ARG A 162 -8.10 4.45 -1.92
N VAL A 163 -6.83 4.14 -2.05
CA VAL A 163 -5.72 5.08 -1.88
C VAL A 163 -4.85 5.00 -3.13
N ASN A 164 -4.70 6.12 -3.82
CA ASN A 164 -3.99 6.22 -5.10
C ASN A 164 -4.50 5.20 -6.13
N GLY A 165 -5.83 5.04 -6.21
CA GLY A 165 -6.50 4.11 -7.12
C GLY A 165 -6.46 2.63 -6.70
N ARG A 166 -5.77 2.27 -5.61
CA ARG A 166 -5.68 0.89 -5.11
C ARG A 166 -6.62 0.69 -3.92
N ASP A 167 -7.38 -0.41 -3.94
CA ASP A 167 -8.22 -0.79 -2.81
C ASP A 167 -7.36 -1.10 -1.57
N ILE A 168 -7.81 -0.67 -0.39
CA ILE A 168 -7.11 -0.91 0.87
C ILE A 168 -7.15 -2.38 1.33
N CYS A 169 -8.06 -3.20 0.78
CA CYS A 169 -8.08 -4.66 1.04
C CYS A 169 -7.60 -5.43 -0.18
N THR A 170 -6.92 -6.55 0.07
CA THR A 170 -6.40 -7.46 -0.95
C THR A 170 -7.49 -8.24 -1.69
N SER A 171 -8.62 -8.50 -1.03
CA SER A 171 -9.74 -9.26 -1.58
C SER A 171 -11.06 -8.74 -1.05
N VAL A 172 -12.12 -8.89 -1.84
CA VAL A 172 -13.49 -8.55 -1.44
C VAL A 172 -14.13 -9.75 -0.76
N LYS A 173 -14.74 -9.53 0.41
CA LYS A 173 -15.63 -10.48 1.08
C LYS A 173 -16.94 -9.77 1.39
N GLU A 174 -18.03 -10.52 1.38
CA GLU A 174 -19.37 -9.97 1.44
C GLU A 174 -20.30 -10.82 2.31
N ASN A 175 -21.32 -10.18 2.86
CA ASN A 175 -22.46 -10.83 3.49
C ASN A 175 -23.74 -10.00 3.27
N SER A 176 -24.89 -10.62 3.50
CA SER A 176 -26.20 -9.99 3.28
C SER A 176 -26.30 -8.69 4.08
N CYS A 177 -26.78 -7.65 3.40
CA CYS A 177 -26.96 -6.32 3.95
C CYS A 177 -28.43 -5.95 3.93
N GLY A 178 -29.06 -5.93 5.11
CA GLY A 178 -30.47 -5.60 5.25
C GLY A 178 -30.83 -4.24 4.64
N CYS A 179 -30.03 -3.20 4.89
CA CYS A 179 -30.33 -1.85 4.40
C CYS A 179 -30.27 -1.77 2.86
N CYS A 180 -29.20 -2.29 2.23
CA CYS A 180 -29.10 -2.29 0.77
C CYS A 180 -30.17 -3.19 0.13
N SER A 181 -30.56 -4.25 0.83
CA SER A 181 -31.67 -5.10 0.41
C SER A 181 -33.01 -4.39 0.46
N GLU A 182 -33.24 -3.58 1.49
CA GLU A 182 -34.43 -2.74 1.60
C GLU A 182 -34.44 -1.64 0.54
N ILE A 183 -33.30 -0.97 0.31
CA ILE A 183 -33.18 0.09 -0.70
C ILE A 183 -33.54 -0.43 -2.09
N SER A 184 -32.98 -1.57 -2.48
CA SER A 184 -33.19 -2.20 -3.78
C SER A 184 -34.47 -3.02 -3.86
N GLY A 185 -35.00 -3.54 -2.74
CA GLY A 185 -36.10 -4.49 -2.74
C GLY A 185 -35.71 -5.91 -3.18
N THR A 186 -34.42 -6.21 -3.23
CA THR A 186 -33.83 -7.53 -3.55
C THR A 186 -32.79 -7.90 -2.49
N ASP A 187 -32.44 -9.17 -2.31
CA ASP A 187 -31.38 -9.54 -1.35
C ASP A 187 -30.01 -9.15 -1.91
N VAL A 188 -29.30 -8.27 -1.21
CA VAL A 188 -28.03 -7.68 -1.65
C VAL A 188 -26.95 -7.94 -0.61
N ASP A 189 -25.87 -8.57 -1.05
CA ASP A 189 -24.65 -8.71 -0.27
C ASP A 189 -23.79 -7.44 -0.37
N CYS A 190 -23.24 -7.00 0.75
CA CYS A 190 -22.32 -5.86 0.81
C CYS A 190 -21.03 -6.26 1.51
N ARG A 191 -20.01 -5.42 1.30
CA ARG A 191 -18.65 -5.67 1.74
C ARG A 191 -18.55 -5.83 3.25
N VAL A 192 -17.66 -6.74 3.62
CA VAL A 192 -17.15 -6.94 4.97
C VAL A 192 -15.63 -6.78 4.95
N PHE A 193 -15.10 -6.14 5.98
CA PHE A 193 -13.69 -5.86 6.15
C PHE A 193 -13.05 -6.90 7.05
N GLU A 194 -11.99 -7.55 6.59
CA GLU A 194 -11.21 -8.46 7.44
C GLU A 194 -10.01 -7.78 8.05
N TYR A 195 -9.90 -7.88 9.37
CA TYR A 195 -8.79 -7.32 10.13
C TYR A 195 -8.49 -8.19 11.34
N ASN A 196 -7.21 -8.54 11.54
CA ASN A 196 -6.76 -9.40 12.64
C ASN A 196 -7.52 -10.75 12.79
N GLY A 197 -7.97 -11.31 11.67
CA GLY A 197 -8.71 -12.58 11.64
C GLY A 197 -10.20 -12.48 11.99
N GLU A 198 -10.70 -11.26 12.22
CA GLU A 198 -12.11 -10.97 12.46
C GLU A 198 -12.72 -10.22 11.27
N ALA A 199 -14.04 -10.34 11.14
CA ALA A 199 -14.82 -9.75 10.06
C ALA A 199 -15.68 -8.59 10.61
N TYR A 200 -15.61 -7.44 9.96
CA TYR A 200 -16.23 -6.19 10.39
C TYR A 200 -17.12 -5.61 9.30
N GLU A 201 -18.37 -5.29 9.62
CA GLU A 201 -19.29 -4.61 8.69
C GLU A 201 -18.97 -3.11 8.56
N VAL A 202 -18.37 -2.54 9.60
CA VAL A 202 -17.80 -1.19 9.64
C VAL A 202 -16.34 -1.34 10.07
N PRO A 203 -15.36 -0.91 9.26
CA PRO A 203 -13.96 -1.15 9.54
C PRO A 203 -13.51 -0.36 10.78
N PRO A 204 -12.64 -0.92 11.64
CA PRO A 204 -12.10 -0.19 12.78
C PRO A 204 -11.10 0.90 12.34
N LYS A 205 -10.96 1.96 13.15
CA LYS A 205 -10.11 3.13 12.85
C LYS A 205 -8.67 2.75 12.56
N GLU A 206 -8.14 1.79 13.33
CA GLU A 206 -6.76 1.31 13.24
C GLU A 206 -6.50 0.61 11.91
N MET A 207 -7.48 -0.15 11.40
CA MET A 207 -7.41 -0.78 10.09
C MET A 207 -7.28 0.27 8.98
N LEU A 208 -8.19 1.26 8.97
CA LEU A 208 -8.19 2.30 7.95
C LEU A 208 -6.92 3.15 8.01
N ALA A 209 -6.57 3.64 9.19
CA ALA A 209 -5.39 4.47 9.36
C ALA A 209 -4.11 3.73 8.93
N GLY A 210 -3.95 2.47 9.37
CA GLY A 210 -2.83 1.64 8.99
C GLY A 210 -2.78 1.36 7.49
N ALA A 211 -3.92 1.08 6.86
CA ALA A 211 -3.98 0.80 5.42
C ALA A 211 -3.67 2.04 4.57
N ILE A 212 -4.21 3.21 4.94
CA ILE A 212 -3.93 4.48 4.26
C ILE A 212 -2.44 4.82 4.36
N LEU A 213 -1.87 4.75 5.56
CA LEU A 213 -0.45 5.03 5.76
C LEU A 213 0.44 4.05 4.99
N ARG A 214 0.12 2.75 4.99
CA ARG A 214 0.85 1.77 4.18
C ARG A 214 0.72 2.04 2.68
N ALA A 215 -0.44 2.44 2.19
CA ALA A 215 -0.64 2.74 0.77
C ALA A 215 0.08 4.03 0.34
N VAL A 216 0.21 5.03 1.22
CA VAL A 216 0.92 6.28 0.93
C VAL A 216 2.44 6.14 1.06
N PHE A 217 2.93 5.44 2.08
CA PHE A 217 4.36 5.36 2.42
C PHE A 217 5.03 4.02 2.09
N GLY A 218 4.26 2.97 1.86
CA GLY A 218 4.79 1.66 1.50
C GLY A 218 5.44 1.68 0.13
N GLN A 219 6.48 0.86 -0.06
CA GLN A 219 7.03 0.63 -1.38
C GLN A 219 5.95 -0.05 -2.23
N SER A 220 5.73 0.45 -3.44
CA SER A 220 4.79 -0.14 -4.38
C SER A 220 5.25 -1.55 -4.74
N GLU A 221 4.74 -2.57 -4.05
CA GLU A 221 4.73 -3.91 -4.61
C GLU A 221 3.73 -3.92 -5.78
N ASP A 222 4.07 -4.76 -6.75
CA ASP A 222 3.77 -4.67 -8.18
C ASP A 222 2.33 -4.31 -8.57
N GLU A 223 2.21 -3.65 -9.72
CA GLU A 223 0.99 -3.59 -10.50
C GLU A 223 0.53 -5.01 -10.82
N CYS A 224 -0.41 -5.53 -10.02
CA CYS A 224 -1.13 -6.73 -10.37
C CYS A 224 -1.97 -6.42 -11.63
N SER A 225 -1.66 -7.10 -12.73
CA SER A 225 -2.48 -7.12 -13.95
C SER A 225 -3.85 -7.71 -13.60
N TYR A 226 -4.83 -6.86 -13.30
CA TYR A 226 -6.22 -7.29 -13.19
C TYR A 226 -6.73 -7.69 -14.58
N GLY A 227 -7.50 -8.78 -14.64
CA GLY A 227 -8.23 -9.17 -15.85
C GLY A 227 -9.26 -8.11 -16.24
N ALA A 228 -9.94 -8.31 -17.38
CA ALA A 228 -11.06 -7.46 -17.76
C ALA A 228 -12.11 -7.43 -16.64
N TYR A 229 -12.54 -6.23 -16.25
CA TYR A 229 -13.57 -6.06 -15.23
C TYR A 229 -14.92 -6.60 -15.73
N GLU A 230 -15.61 -7.34 -14.86
CA GLU A 230 -16.99 -7.76 -15.05
C GLU A 230 -17.83 -7.26 -13.88
N LEU A 231 -19.03 -6.72 -14.16
CA LEU A 231 -19.95 -6.24 -13.14
C LEU A 231 -20.32 -7.41 -12.19
N PRO A 232 -20.03 -7.31 -10.88
CA PRO A 232 -20.30 -8.41 -9.97
C PRO A 232 -21.80 -8.55 -9.64
N ASP A 233 -22.18 -9.75 -9.18
CA ASP A 233 -23.60 -10.13 -9.06
C ASP A 233 -24.34 -9.33 -7.99
N ASN A 234 -23.69 -8.99 -6.88
CA ASN A 234 -24.23 -8.09 -5.85
C ASN A 234 -24.74 -6.74 -6.45
N LEU A 235 -23.97 -6.14 -7.36
CA LEU A 235 -24.30 -4.86 -7.98
C LEU A 235 -25.38 -5.02 -9.04
N LYS A 236 -25.36 -6.11 -9.83
CA LYS A 236 -26.48 -6.43 -10.73
C LYS A 236 -27.78 -6.49 -9.95
N THR A 237 -27.82 -7.27 -8.87
CA THR A 237 -28.99 -7.43 -8.02
C THR A 237 -29.45 -6.12 -7.38
N PHE A 238 -28.51 -5.29 -6.91
CA PHE A 238 -28.83 -3.99 -6.32
C PHE A 238 -29.46 -3.03 -7.34
N PHE A 239 -28.84 -2.83 -8.50
CA PHE A 239 -29.31 -1.87 -9.50
C PHE A 239 -30.61 -2.33 -10.18
N GLU A 240 -30.75 -3.63 -10.46
CA GLU A 240 -32.00 -4.20 -10.98
C GLU A 240 -33.16 -4.02 -9.98
N GLY A 241 -32.91 -4.31 -8.70
CA GLY A 241 -33.90 -4.09 -7.64
C GLY A 241 -34.31 -2.62 -7.56
N LYS A 242 -33.33 -1.71 -7.47
CA LYS A 242 -33.57 -0.26 -7.38
C LYS A 242 -34.44 0.24 -8.54
N LYS A 243 -34.19 -0.24 -9.76
CA LYS A 243 -35.02 0.06 -10.93
C LYS A 243 -36.45 -0.47 -10.79
N ASN A 244 -36.63 -1.75 -10.47
CA ASN A 244 -37.94 -2.38 -10.33
C ASN A 244 -38.80 -1.74 -9.23
N LYS A 245 -38.18 -1.34 -8.12
CA LYS A 245 -38.84 -0.63 -7.02
C LYS A 245 -39.29 0.79 -7.42
N SER A 246 -38.48 1.48 -8.22
CA SER A 246 -38.84 2.80 -8.76
C SER A 246 -39.98 2.74 -9.78
N GLU A 247 -40.06 1.67 -10.58
CA GLU A 247 -41.14 1.43 -11.54
C GLU A 247 -42.45 0.98 -10.86
N CYS A 248 -42.37 0.38 -9.67
CA CYS A 248 -43.53 -0.01 -8.85
C CYS A 248 -44.14 1.11 -7.99
N SER A 249 -43.70 2.37 -8.13
CA SER A 249 -44.39 3.53 -7.54
C SER A 249 -45.63 3.92 -8.38
N CYS A 250 -46.51 2.95 -8.62
CA CYS A 250 -47.83 3.20 -9.19
C CYS A 250 -48.83 3.34 -8.05
N GLY A 251 -49.34 4.56 -7.87
CA GLY A 251 -50.39 4.88 -6.92
C GLY A 251 -51.62 3.98 -7.07
N GLY A 252 -52.12 3.49 -5.94
CA GLY A 252 -53.35 2.71 -5.90
C GLY A 252 -54.03 2.89 -4.56
N ASN A 253 -55.20 3.54 -4.57
CA ASN A 253 -56.16 3.53 -3.47
C ASN A 253 -56.29 2.11 -2.91
N CYS A 254 -55.87 1.93 -1.66
CA CYS A 254 -56.31 0.79 -0.87
C CYS A 254 -57.77 1.05 -0.49
N ARG A 255 -58.67 0.32 -1.14
CA ARG A 255 -60.09 0.22 -0.76
C ARG A 255 -60.24 -0.69 0.45
#